data_AF-A0A7Y3P338-F1
#
_entry.id   AF-A0A7Y3P338-F1
#
_cell.length_a   1.000
_cell.length_b   1.000
_cell.length_c   1.000
_cell.angle_alpha   90.00
_cell.angle_beta   90.00
_cell.angle_gamma   90.00
#
_symmetry.space_group_name_H-M   'P 1'
#
loop_
_entity.id
_entity.type
_entity.pdbx_description
1 polymer ?
#
loop_
_entity_poly.entity_id
_entity_poly.type
_entity_poly.pdbx_seq_one_letter_code
_entity_poly.pdbx_strand_id
1 'polypeptide(L)'
;MWLDLLAALGGVVLVALSLRDIFLAVIPRASNRTWRASGTLSRAGWPLWKRIAANFNEHGRRDEFLSLFAPFNLFVQIGIWITLLILGFGGIFYALRDHLHPHPNGPGSIYFAGVTLLTIGFGDIVPGNGLTRLVALMTGATGVTIIAVLASFLLTMLAAFNRREEFVVRLSARAGAPPSGIGLLMFCAETKSPQELAAFLREAESWCVSTLDQTLAYPQIALFRSAHDNHSWMSSLGAVLDAAAITVTTVDAPYAQAEARALLGAARHLLSDLANYFLLPHAPGERIDETQFGLACDRLESAGYTVRDRHEAYAAFSRIRHFYSGHLEQMARWLASDVTVWLAEQSANELAHPMHVR
;
A
#
# COMPACT_ATOMS: atom_id res chain seq x y z
N MET A 1 -19.85 12.39 -41.72
CA MET A 1 -20.99 12.65 -40.82
C MET A 1 -21.15 11.59 -39.73
N TRP A 2 -21.48 10.32 -40.02
CA TRP A 2 -21.62 9.28 -38.97
C TRP A 2 -20.33 8.98 -38.21
N LEU A 3 -19.20 8.88 -38.92
CA LEU A 3 -17.88 8.70 -38.30
C LEU A 3 -17.49 9.87 -37.39
N ASP A 4 -17.82 11.10 -37.79
CA ASP A 4 -17.54 12.31 -37.01
C ASP A 4 -18.37 12.34 -35.72
N LEU A 5 -19.65 11.97 -35.82
CA LEU A 5 -20.55 11.87 -34.67
C LEU A 5 -20.08 10.78 -33.69
N LEU A 6 -19.69 9.61 -34.19
CA LEU A 6 -19.15 8.52 -33.38
C LEU A 6 -17.82 8.91 -32.70
N ALA A 7 -16.93 9.60 -33.42
CA ALA A 7 -15.67 10.08 -32.87
C ALA A 7 -15.89 11.14 -31.78
N ALA A 8 -16.82 12.08 -31.99
CA ALA A 8 -17.19 13.07 -30.97
C ALA A 8 -17.77 12.41 -29.72
N LEU A 9 -18.77 11.53 -29.89
CA LEU A 9 -19.44 10.86 -28.77
C LEU A 9 -18.48 9.94 -28.02
N GLY A 10 -17.70 9.13 -28.75
CA GLY A 10 -16.66 8.28 -28.17
C GLY A 10 -15.60 9.09 -27.44
N GLY A 11 -15.19 10.23 -28.01
CA GLY A 11 -14.25 11.15 -27.40
C GLY A 11 -14.76 11.75 -26.08
N VAL A 12 -16.00 12.24 -26.06
CA VAL A 12 -16.64 12.78 -24.85
C VAL A 12 -16.76 11.71 -23.77
N VAL A 13 -17.20 10.50 -24.12
CA VAL A 13 -17.27 9.37 -23.18
C VAL A 13 -15.89 9.04 -22.62
N LEU A 14 -14.86 9.00 -23.46
CA LEU A 14 -13.50 8.68 -23.04
C LEU A 14 -12.94 9.74 -22.08
N VAL A 15 -13.17 11.03 -22.37
CA VAL A 15 -12.79 12.13 -21.46
C VAL A 15 -13.54 12.01 -20.14
N ALA A 16 -14.85 11.80 -20.16
CA ALA A 16 -15.67 11.69 -18.95
C ALA A 16 -15.24 10.50 -18.06
N LEU A 17 -14.97 9.34 -18.66
CA LEU A 17 -14.48 8.16 -17.94
C LEU A 17 -13.07 8.39 -17.36
N SER A 18 -12.19 9.05 -18.11
CA SER A 18 -10.82 9.35 -17.64
C SER A 18 -10.84 10.34 -16.48
N LEU A 19 -11.59 11.43 -16.59
CA LEU A 19 -11.75 12.41 -15.50
C LEU A 19 -12.39 11.80 -14.26
N ARG A 20 -13.38 10.91 -14.44
CA ARG A 20 -13.99 10.16 -13.35
C ARG A 20 -12.96 9.27 -12.65
N ASP A 21 -12.14 8.52 -13.38
CA ASP A 21 -11.12 7.64 -12.78
C ASP A 21 -10.04 8.45 -12.04
N ILE A 22 -9.58 9.58 -12.60
CA ILE A 22 -8.65 10.51 -11.93
C ILE A 22 -9.25 11.04 -10.63
N PHE A 23 -10.48 11.56 -10.68
CA PHE A 23 -11.15 12.13 -9.51
C PHE A 23 -11.37 11.09 -8.40
N LEU A 24 -11.73 9.85 -8.79
CA LEU A 24 -11.86 8.74 -7.86
C LEU A 24 -10.52 8.17 -7.37
N ALA A 25 -9.42 8.42 -8.07
CA ALA A 25 -8.09 8.04 -7.60
C ALA A 25 -7.57 8.99 -6.51
N VAL A 26 -7.93 10.27 -6.59
CA VAL A 26 -7.45 11.30 -5.66
C VAL A 26 -8.33 11.42 -4.41
N ILE A 27 -9.64 11.17 -4.51
CA ILE A 27 -10.54 11.33 -3.36
C ILE A 27 -10.57 10.08 -2.48
N PRO A 28 -10.30 10.20 -1.17
CA PRO A 28 -10.50 9.12 -0.22
C PRO A 28 -11.99 8.77 -0.14
N ARG A 29 -12.39 7.59 -0.59
CA ARG A 29 -13.74 7.05 -0.32
C ARG A 29 -13.67 5.60 0.14
N ALA A 30 -14.40 5.28 1.19
CA ALA A 30 -14.51 3.96 1.80
C ALA A 30 -15.33 2.92 1.00
N SER A 31 -15.57 3.10 -0.31
CA SER A 31 -16.50 2.23 -1.06
C SER A 31 -15.81 1.36 -2.12
N ASN A 32 -15.74 0.06 -1.84
CA ASN A 32 -15.15 -1.01 -2.68
C ASN A 32 -15.99 -1.42 -3.92
N ARG A 33 -17.04 -0.68 -4.29
CA ARG A 33 -18.05 -1.20 -5.26
C ARG A 33 -18.01 -0.64 -6.67
N THR A 34 -17.12 0.29 -6.99
CA THR A 34 -17.00 0.83 -8.36
C THR A 34 -15.76 0.28 -9.05
N TRP A 35 -15.92 -0.22 -10.28
CA TRP A 35 -14.79 -0.59 -11.14
C TRP A 35 -13.83 0.60 -11.32
N ARG A 36 -12.54 0.38 -11.00
CA ARG A 36 -11.46 1.36 -11.12
C ARG A 36 -10.41 0.81 -12.10
N ALA A 37 -10.03 1.61 -13.08
CA ALA A 37 -8.96 1.23 -14.01
C ALA A 37 -7.64 1.12 -13.25
N SER A 38 -7.37 2.11 -12.38
CA SER A 38 -6.21 2.15 -11.47
C SER A 38 -6.04 0.90 -10.59
N GLY A 39 -7.09 0.48 -9.89
CA GLY A 39 -7.05 -0.71 -9.03
C GLY A 39 -6.91 -2.01 -9.81
N THR A 40 -7.33 -2.04 -11.09
CA THR A 40 -7.18 -3.22 -11.95
C THR A 40 -5.77 -3.31 -12.53
N LEU A 41 -5.16 -2.17 -12.88
CA LEU A 41 -3.77 -2.12 -13.34
C LEU A 41 -2.81 -2.70 -12.31
N SER A 42 -2.89 -2.26 -11.05
CA SER A 42 -1.99 -2.76 -9.99
C SER A 42 -2.20 -4.26 -9.73
N ARG A 43 -3.46 -4.72 -9.71
CA ARG A 43 -3.79 -6.15 -9.48
C ARG A 43 -3.31 -7.06 -10.60
N ALA A 44 -3.40 -6.61 -11.87
CA ALA A 44 -2.95 -7.39 -13.02
C ALA A 44 -1.43 -7.28 -13.26
N GLY A 45 -0.85 -6.10 -13.02
CA GLY A 45 0.57 -5.83 -13.20
C GLY A 45 1.44 -6.53 -12.17
N TRP A 46 0.97 -6.63 -10.92
CA TRP A 46 1.75 -7.24 -9.83
C TRP A 46 2.18 -8.70 -10.06
N PRO A 47 1.29 -9.65 -10.43
CA PRO A 47 1.72 -11.03 -10.69
C PRO A 47 2.69 -11.12 -11.88
N LEU A 48 2.55 -10.25 -12.89
CA LEU A 48 3.49 -10.18 -13.99
C LEU A 48 4.87 -9.68 -13.50
N TRP A 49 4.88 -8.64 -12.66
CA TRP A 49 6.10 -8.10 -12.06
C TRP A 49 6.82 -9.14 -11.21
N LYS A 50 6.09 -9.90 -10.39
CA LYS A 50 6.65 -11.00 -9.59
C LYS A 50 7.24 -12.12 -10.45
N ARG A 51 6.60 -12.44 -11.58
CA ARG A 51 7.14 -13.44 -12.53
C ARG A 51 8.46 -12.99 -13.14
N ILE A 52 8.60 -11.70 -13.46
CA ILE A 52 9.87 -11.14 -13.95
C ILE A 52 10.91 -11.14 -12.82
N ALA A 53 10.51 -10.77 -11.60
CA ALA A 53 11.38 -10.74 -10.43
C ALA A 53 11.93 -12.13 -10.06
N ALA A 54 11.18 -13.20 -10.36
CA ALA A 54 11.60 -14.57 -10.10
C ALA A 54 12.85 -15.00 -10.89
N ASN A 55 13.25 -14.23 -11.91
CA ASN A 55 14.48 -14.47 -12.66
C ASN A 55 15.75 -14.00 -11.91
N PHE A 56 15.61 -13.22 -10.84
CA PHE A 56 16.74 -12.79 -10.02
C PHE A 56 17.01 -13.80 -8.91
N ASN A 57 18.19 -14.43 -8.94
CA ASN A 57 18.62 -15.40 -7.94
C ASN A 57 19.09 -14.74 -6.63
N GLU A 58 19.60 -13.51 -6.69
CA GLU A 58 20.07 -12.77 -5.53
C GLU A 58 18.90 -12.09 -4.80
N HIS A 59 18.74 -12.41 -3.51
CA HIS A 59 17.66 -11.88 -2.68
C HIS A 59 17.60 -10.35 -2.69
N GLY A 60 18.73 -9.66 -2.53
CA GLY A 60 18.79 -8.18 -2.54
C GLY A 60 18.35 -7.57 -3.87
N ARG A 61 18.81 -8.10 -5.01
CA ARG A 61 18.43 -7.60 -6.35
C ARG A 61 16.96 -7.85 -6.67
N ARG A 62 16.43 -9.01 -6.25
CA ARG A 62 15.00 -9.29 -6.33
C ARG A 62 14.23 -8.28 -5.52
N ASP A 63 14.73 -7.94 -4.34
CA ASP A 63 14.07 -7.03 -3.42
C ASP A 63 13.95 -5.60 -3.97
N GLU A 64 15.08 -5.11 -4.47
CA GLU A 64 15.22 -3.82 -5.16
C GLU A 64 14.32 -3.75 -6.40
N PHE A 65 14.29 -4.79 -7.23
CA PHE A 65 13.43 -4.81 -8.43
C PHE A 65 11.94 -4.78 -8.08
N LEU A 66 11.53 -5.49 -7.04
CA LEU A 66 10.14 -5.50 -6.57
C LEU A 66 9.74 -4.13 -5.98
N SER A 67 10.67 -3.39 -5.37
CA SER A 67 10.39 -2.06 -4.79
C SER A 67 10.06 -1.01 -5.88
N LEU A 68 10.61 -1.18 -7.08
CA LEU A 68 10.35 -0.31 -8.24
C LEU A 68 8.93 -0.43 -8.79
N PHE A 69 8.17 -1.49 -8.44
CA PHE A 69 6.83 -1.70 -9.00
C PHE A 69 5.88 -0.54 -8.69
N ALA A 70 5.84 -0.10 -7.43
CA ALA A 70 4.89 0.89 -6.98
C ALA A 70 5.09 2.27 -7.65
N PRO A 71 6.30 2.85 -7.71
CA PRO A 71 6.54 4.07 -8.48
C PRO A 71 6.36 3.85 -9.98
N PHE A 72 6.78 2.72 -10.54
CA PHE A 72 6.58 2.43 -11.98
C PHE A 72 5.09 2.38 -12.35
N ASN A 73 4.28 1.66 -11.58
CA ASN A 73 2.85 1.52 -11.78
C ASN A 73 2.13 2.88 -11.73
N LEU A 74 2.60 3.78 -10.86
CA LEU A 74 2.10 5.14 -10.76
C LEU A 74 2.36 5.95 -12.05
N PHE A 75 3.58 5.89 -12.59
CA PHE A 75 3.90 6.56 -13.86
C PHE A 75 3.12 5.97 -15.04
N VAL A 76 2.97 4.64 -15.09
CA VAL A 76 2.16 3.97 -16.12
C VAL A 76 0.70 4.41 -16.02
N GLN A 77 0.13 4.49 -14.81
CA GLN A 77 -1.25 4.95 -14.61
C GLN A 77 -1.44 6.39 -15.09
N ILE A 78 -0.51 7.29 -14.75
CA ILE A 78 -0.53 8.69 -15.22
C ILE A 78 -0.44 8.75 -16.75
N GLY A 79 0.46 7.97 -17.34
CA GLY A 79 0.60 7.88 -18.80
C GLY A 79 -0.67 7.39 -19.49
N ILE A 80 -1.34 6.38 -18.92
CA ILE A 80 -2.64 5.88 -19.42
C ILE A 80 -3.68 7.00 -19.38
N TRP A 81 -3.82 7.72 -18.27
CA TRP A 81 -4.78 8.83 -18.16
C TRP A 81 -4.53 9.93 -19.18
N ILE A 82 -3.28 10.37 -19.31
CA ILE A 82 -2.91 11.40 -20.31
C ILE A 82 -3.22 10.89 -21.71
N THR A 83 -2.85 9.65 -22.04
CA THR A 83 -3.11 9.05 -23.35
C THR A 83 -4.62 8.97 -23.65
N LEU A 84 -5.43 8.49 -22.70
CA LEU A 84 -6.88 8.39 -22.88
C LEU A 84 -7.53 9.77 -23.08
N LEU A 85 -7.05 10.81 -22.39
CA LEU A 85 -7.53 12.17 -22.58
C LEU A 85 -7.11 12.74 -23.94
N ILE A 86 -5.86 12.50 -24.37
CA ILE A 86 -5.40 12.91 -25.70
C ILE A 86 -6.23 12.23 -26.79
N LEU A 87 -6.51 10.93 -26.66
CA LEU A 87 -7.37 10.20 -27.58
C LEU A 87 -8.82 10.71 -27.52
N GLY A 88 -9.33 11.04 -26.33
CA GLY A 88 -10.68 11.52 -26.11
C GLY A 88 -10.91 12.89 -26.74
N PHE A 89 -10.08 13.87 -26.40
CA PHE A 89 -10.09 15.19 -27.03
C PHE A 89 -9.70 15.10 -28.51
N GLY A 90 -8.81 14.19 -28.90
CA GLY A 90 -8.46 13.91 -30.29
C GLY A 90 -9.67 13.48 -31.12
N GLY A 91 -10.54 12.63 -30.58
CA GLY A 91 -11.81 12.25 -31.20
C GLY A 91 -12.77 13.43 -31.36
N ILE A 92 -12.84 14.32 -30.35
CA ILE A 92 -13.65 15.55 -30.40
C ILE A 92 -13.11 16.51 -31.47
N PHE A 93 -11.80 16.75 -31.50
CA PHE A 93 -11.17 17.60 -32.51
C PHE A 93 -11.22 17.00 -33.91
N TYR A 94 -11.17 15.67 -34.02
CA TYR A 94 -11.37 14.99 -35.30
C TYR A 94 -12.76 15.26 -35.86
N ALA A 95 -13.80 15.27 -35.02
CA ALA A 95 -15.15 15.62 -35.44
C ALA A 95 -15.31 17.11 -35.80
N LEU A 96 -14.49 17.98 -35.20
CA LEU A 96 -14.50 19.43 -35.44
C LEU A 96 -13.42 19.90 -36.45
N ARG A 97 -12.74 18.97 -37.14
CA ARG A 97 -11.56 19.25 -37.98
C ARG A 97 -11.80 20.26 -39.10
N ASP A 98 -13.04 20.36 -39.60
CA ASP A 98 -13.43 21.30 -40.66
C ASP A 98 -13.33 22.76 -40.21
N HIS A 99 -13.23 23.01 -38.90
CA HIS A 99 -13.06 24.32 -38.29
C HIS A 99 -11.66 24.51 -37.67
N LEU A 100 -10.70 23.66 -38.00
CA LEU A 100 -9.29 23.77 -37.61
C LEU A 100 -8.44 24.14 -38.83
N HIS A 101 -7.45 24.99 -38.64
CA HIS A 101 -6.55 25.45 -39.71
C HIS A 101 -5.09 25.20 -39.37
N PRO A 102 -4.31 24.52 -40.23
CA PRO A 102 -4.75 23.79 -41.43
C PRO A 102 -5.65 22.60 -41.06
N HIS A 103 -6.42 22.08 -42.03
CA HIS A 103 -7.33 20.95 -41.82
C HIS A 103 -6.55 19.68 -41.41
N PRO A 104 -6.71 19.18 -40.18
CA PRO A 104 -5.93 18.03 -39.72
C PRO A 104 -6.56 16.70 -40.17
N ASN A 105 -5.70 15.73 -40.48
CA ASN A 105 -6.10 14.33 -40.57
C ASN A 105 -6.31 13.73 -39.15
N GLY A 106 -6.75 12.48 -39.07
CA GLY A 106 -6.99 11.80 -37.77
C GLY A 106 -5.84 11.91 -36.77
N PRO A 107 -4.61 11.50 -37.14
CA PRO A 107 -3.43 11.67 -36.29
C PRO A 107 -3.13 13.14 -35.95
N GLY A 108 -3.36 14.07 -36.89
CA GLY A 108 -3.22 15.51 -36.68
C GLY A 108 -4.17 16.04 -35.60
N SER A 109 -5.40 15.53 -35.51
CA SER A 109 -6.35 15.90 -34.45
C SER A 109 -5.91 15.38 -33.08
N ILE A 110 -5.33 14.18 -33.02
CA ILE A 110 -4.75 13.61 -31.79
C ILE A 110 -3.52 14.42 -31.36
N TYR A 111 -2.66 14.78 -32.32
CA TYR A 111 -1.51 15.64 -32.08
C TYR A 111 -1.94 17.02 -31.56
N PHE A 112 -2.92 17.67 -32.19
CA PHE A 112 -3.46 18.94 -31.71
C PHE A 112 -4.04 18.84 -30.29
N ALA A 113 -4.76 17.74 -30.00
CA ALA A 113 -5.25 17.46 -28.65
C ALA A 113 -4.09 17.35 -27.65
N GLY A 114 -3.02 16.63 -27.99
CA GLY A 114 -1.84 16.47 -27.15
C GLY A 114 -1.12 17.78 -26.87
N VAL A 115 -0.84 18.56 -27.91
CA VAL A 115 -0.16 19.87 -27.79
C VAL A 115 -1.01 20.87 -27.00
N THR A 116 -2.34 20.82 -27.12
CA THR A 116 -3.26 21.67 -26.38
C THR A 116 -3.40 21.22 -24.92
N LEU A 117 -3.59 19.92 -24.67
CA LEU A 117 -3.74 19.34 -23.32
C LEU A 117 -2.46 19.53 -22.50
N LEU A 118 -1.29 19.31 -23.10
CA LEU A 118 0.00 19.48 -22.43
C LEU A 118 0.47 20.94 -22.40
N THR A 119 -0.35 21.89 -22.89
CA THR A 119 -0.07 23.33 -22.89
C THR A 119 1.19 23.74 -23.66
N ILE A 120 1.63 22.91 -24.62
CA ILE A 120 2.81 23.18 -25.45
C ILE A 120 2.50 24.27 -26.49
N GLY A 121 1.34 24.17 -27.14
CA GLY A 121 0.80 25.22 -28.01
C GLY A 121 1.71 25.70 -29.16
N PHE A 122 2.27 24.78 -29.98
CA PHE A 122 3.16 25.16 -31.10
C PHE A 122 2.53 26.14 -32.12
N GLY A 123 1.19 26.21 -32.19
CA GLY A 123 0.47 27.16 -33.05
C GLY A 123 0.44 26.77 -34.53
N ASP A 124 0.83 25.54 -34.85
CA ASP A 124 0.79 24.95 -36.19
C ASP A 124 -0.62 24.52 -36.62
N ILE A 125 -1.48 24.16 -35.66
CA ILE A 125 -2.93 23.98 -35.86
C ILE A 125 -3.67 24.94 -34.94
N VAL A 126 -4.61 25.72 -35.50
CA VAL A 126 -5.36 26.74 -34.76
C VAL A 126 -6.88 26.61 -34.93
N PRO A 127 -7.67 26.90 -33.89
CA PRO A 127 -9.12 26.87 -33.94
C PRO A 127 -9.71 28.07 -34.70
N GLY A 128 -10.49 27.80 -35.74
CA GLY A 128 -11.07 28.79 -36.64
C GLY A 128 -12.39 29.42 -36.17
N ASN A 129 -13.12 28.79 -35.24
CA ASN A 129 -14.42 29.28 -34.77
C ASN A 129 -14.55 29.30 -33.23
N GLY A 130 -15.63 29.89 -32.72
CA GLY A 130 -15.87 30.00 -31.28
C GLY A 130 -15.96 28.66 -30.54
N LEU A 131 -16.60 27.65 -31.16
CA LEU A 131 -16.75 26.32 -30.56
C LEU A 131 -15.41 25.60 -30.42
N THR A 132 -14.60 25.56 -31.47
CA THR A 132 -13.25 24.95 -31.44
C THR A 132 -12.32 25.66 -30.47
N ARG A 133 -12.42 26.99 -30.35
CA ARG A 133 -11.70 27.78 -29.33
C ARG A 133 -12.11 27.42 -27.92
N LEU A 134 -13.41 27.25 -27.66
CA LEU A 134 -13.92 26.84 -26.36
C LEU A 134 -13.44 25.42 -26.00
N VAL A 135 -13.50 24.47 -26.93
CA VAL A 135 -12.99 23.10 -26.70
C VAL A 135 -11.48 23.12 -26.45
N ALA A 136 -10.70 23.91 -27.20
CA ALA A 136 -9.27 24.08 -26.97
C ALA A 136 -8.97 24.68 -25.59
N LEU A 137 -9.72 25.70 -25.17
CA LEU A 137 -9.62 26.28 -23.83
C LEU A 137 -9.93 25.24 -22.74
N MET A 138 -11.01 24.48 -22.88
CA MET A 138 -11.38 23.42 -21.94
C MET A 138 -10.34 22.30 -21.91
N THR A 139 -9.75 21.97 -23.05
CA THR A 139 -8.67 20.96 -23.16
C THR A 139 -7.44 21.43 -22.38
N GLY A 140 -6.98 22.66 -22.61
CA GLY A 140 -5.84 23.24 -21.88
C GLY A 140 -6.11 23.37 -20.38
N ALA A 141 -7.29 23.86 -19.99
CA ALA A 141 -7.70 23.96 -18.60
C ALA A 141 -7.72 22.58 -17.90
N THR A 142 -8.18 21.55 -18.60
CA THR A 142 -8.17 20.16 -18.12
C THR A 142 -6.75 19.67 -17.89
N GLY A 143 -5.83 19.95 -18.82
CA GLY A 143 -4.42 19.60 -18.69
C GLY A 143 -3.75 20.20 -17.45
N VAL A 144 -3.90 21.52 -17.26
CA VAL A 144 -3.37 22.23 -16.08
C VAL A 144 -3.97 21.67 -14.78
N THR A 145 -5.29 21.45 -14.77
CA THR A 145 -6.00 20.90 -13.61
C THR A 145 -5.48 19.52 -13.25
N ILE A 146 -5.25 18.65 -14.24
CA ILE A 146 -4.74 17.30 -14.01
C ILE A 146 -3.31 17.34 -13.46
N ILE A 147 -2.43 18.19 -13.99
CA ILE A 147 -1.07 18.33 -13.46
C ILE A 147 -1.11 18.75 -11.98
N ALA A 148 -1.95 19.73 -11.63
CA ALA A 148 -2.11 20.18 -10.25
C ALA A 148 -2.66 19.07 -9.34
N VAL A 149 -3.68 18.34 -9.78
CA VAL A 149 -4.28 17.21 -9.04
C VAL A 149 -3.28 16.08 -8.86
N LEU A 150 -2.50 15.74 -9.88
CA LEU A 150 -1.47 14.69 -9.81
C LEU A 150 -0.33 15.09 -8.86
N ALA A 151 0.13 16.34 -8.90
CA ALA A 151 1.13 16.82 -7.96
C ALA A 151 0.63 16.74 -6.50
N SER A 152 -0.61 17.17 -6.24
CA SER A 152 -1.23 17.05 -4.92
C SER A 152 -1.40 15.59 -4.47
N PHE A 153 -1.79 14.71 -5.39
CA PHE A 153 -1.90 13.28 -5.16
C PHE A 153 -0.56 12.65 -4.75
N LEU A 154 0.52 12.96 -5.49
CA LEU A 154 1.87 12.48 -5.17
C LEU A 154 2.32 12.91 -3.77
N LEU A 155 2.11 14.17 -3.40
CA LEU A 155 2.46 14.69 -2.08
C LEU A 155 1.66 14.02 -0.97
N THR A 156 0.35 13.84 -1.18
CA THR A 156 -0.53 13.17 -0.21
C THR A 156 -0.13 11.70 -0.01
N MET A 157 0.22 11.03 -1.09
CA MET A 157 0.67 9.65 -1.09
C MET A 157 2.02 9.49 -0.38
N LEU A 158 2.97 10.38 -0.62
CA LEU A 158 4.27 10.39 0.08
C LEU A 158 4.09 10.64 1.59
N ALA A 159 3.20 11.57 1.96
CA ALA A 159 2.90 11.84 3.37
C ALA A 159 2.27 10.62 4.07
N ALA A 160 1.36 9.92 3.39
CA ALA A 160 0.76 8.69 3.91
C ALA A 160 1.80 7.56 4.05
N PHE A 161 2.66 7.36 3.04
CA PHE A 161 3.77 6.39 3.13
C PHE A 161 4.69 6.70 4.32
N ASN A 162 5.14 7.95 4.46
CA ASN A 162 6.04 8.34 5.54
C ASN A 162 5.41 8.12 6.93
N ARG A 163 4.11 8.39 7.10
CA ARG A 163 3.40 8.13 8.36
C ARG A 163 3.38 6.64 8.71
N ARG A 164 3.22 5.75 7.70
CA ARG A 164 3.26 4.31 7.94
C ARG A 164 4.66 3.87 8.36
N GLU A 165 5.68 4.34 7.65
CA GLU A 165 7.08 3.95 7.87
C GLU A 165 7.65 4.50 9.20
N GLU A 166 7.19 5.67 9.66
CA GLU A 166 7.64 6.24 10.94
C GLU A 166 7.37 5.29 12.12
N PHE A 167 6.22 4.61 12.12
CA PHE A 167 5.91 3.62 13.15
C PHE A 167 6.77 2.36 13.00
N VAL A 168 7.01 1.90 11.77
CA VAL A 168 7.83 0.72 11.48
C VAL A 168 9.23 0.87 12.06
N VAL A 169 9.87 2.03 11.82
CA VAL A 169 11.21 2.34 12.34
C VAL A 169 11.22 2.46 13.87
N ARG A 170 10.18 3.10 14.45
CA ARG A 170 10.06 3.23 15.91
C ARG A 170 9.82 1.90 16.61
N LEU A 171 9.09 0.98 15.98
CA LEU A 171 8.89 -0.37 16.49
C LEU A 171 10.19 -1.15 16.43
N SER A 172 10.93 -1.11 15.31
CA SER A 172 12.15 -1.90 15.17
C SER A 172 13.26 -1.48 16.13
N ALA A 173 13.33 -0.20 16.48
CA ALA A 173 14.25 0.29 17.52
C ALA A 173 13.99 -0.32 18.91
N ARG A 174 12.78 -0.83 19.16
CA ARG A 174 12.36 -1.45 20.43
C ARG A 174 12.28 -2.96 20.37
N ALA A 175 11.78 -3.49 19.26
CA ALA A 175 11.40 -4.89 19.09
C ALA A 175 12.43 -5.72 18.29
N GLY A 176 13.50 -5.09 17.80
CA GLY A 176 14.53 -5.70 16.96
C GLY A 176 14.31 -5.51 15.45
N ALA A 177 15.27 -6.00 14.67
CA ALA A 177 15.24 -6.01 13.20
C ALA A 177 15.61 -7.43 12.69
N PRO A 178 14.64 -8.27 12.32
CA PRO A 178 13.20 -8.00 12.22
C PRO A 178 12.52 -7.81 13.59
N PRO A 179 11.41 -7.05 13.66
CA PRO A 179 10.70 -6.83 14.92
C PRO A 179 9.98 -8.11 15.38
N SER A 180 9.97 -8.35 16.70
CA SER A 180 9.24 -9.48 17.31
C SER A 180 8.34 -9.04 18.45
N GLY A 181 7.21 -9.73 18.64
CA GLY A 181 6.25 -9.41 19.71
C GLY A 181 6.85 -9.62 21.11
N ILE A 182 7.62 -10.69 21.28
CA ILE A 182 8.37 -10.94 22.52
C ILE A 182 9.43 -9.87 22.76
N GLY A 183 10.19 -9.47 21.72
CA GLY A 183 11.18 -8.40 21.84
C GLY A 183 10.58 -7.09 22.31
N LEU A 184 9.40 -6.73 21.78
CA LEU A 184 8.66 -5.54 22.23
C LEU A 184 8.25 -5.63 23.71
N LEU A 185 7.73 -6.77 24.15
CA LEU A 185 7.33 -6.97 25.56
C LEU A 185 8.54 -6.91 26.49
N MET A 186 9.66 -7.55 26.13
CA MET A 186 10.89 -7.47 26.91
C MET A 186 11.39 -6.02 27.04
N PHE A 187 11.38 -5.26 25.93
CA PHE A 187 11.74 -3.84 25.97
C PHE A 187 10.84 -3.05 26.92
N CYS A 188 9.52 -3.22 26.87
CA CYS A 188 8.60 -2.54 27.79
C CYS A 188 8.77 -2.96 29.25
N ALA A 189 9.26 -4.17 29.53
CA ALA A 189 9.55 -4.60 30.89
C ALA A 189 10.80 -3.92 31.46
N GLU A 190 11.83 -3.69 30.62
CA GLU A 190 13.08 -3.04 31.02
C GLU A 190 12.87 -1.59 31.50
N THR A 191 11.86 -0.89 30.97
CA THR A 191 11.59 0.51 31.33
C THR A 191 10.92 0.65 32.70
N LYS A 192 10.50 -0.46 33.32
CA LYS A 192 9.85 -0.51 34.65
C LYS A 192 8.59 0.36 34.77
N SER A 193 8.00 0.78 33.65
CA SER A 193 6.75 1.55 33.60
C SER A 193 5.64 0.71 32.96
N PRO A 194 4.65 0.22 33.74
CA PRO A 194 3.50 -0.51 33.20
C PRO A 194 2.73 0.27 32.13
N GLN A 195 2.73 1.60 32.23
CA GLN A 195 2.01 2.48 31.30
C GLN A 195 2.62 2.46 29.90
N GLU A 196 3.90 2.13 29.74
CA GLU A 196 4.57 2.15 28.45
C GLU A 196 4.01 1.10 27.48
N LEU A 197 3.76 -0.11 27.98
CA LEU A 197 3.13 -1.16 27.17
C LEU A 197 1.74 -0.74 26.70
N ALA A 198 0.91 -0.19 27.60
CA ALA A 198 -0.43 0.28 27.25
C ALA A 198 -0.38 1.44 26.24
N ALA A 199 0.54 2.39 26.44
CA ALA A 199 0.74 3.51 25.51
C ALA A 199 1.17 3.03 24.13
N PHE A 200 2.10 2.08 24.06
CA PHE A 200 2.59 1.55 22.80
C PHE A 200 1.51 0.75 22.05
N LEU A 201 0.71 -0.06 22.76
CA LEU A 201 -0.41 -0.78 22.14
C LEU A 201 -1.47 0.17 21.57
N ARG A 202 -1.75 1.28 22.26
CA ARG A 202 -2.66 2.34 21.77
C ARG A 202 -2.10 3.06 20.54
N GLU A 203 -0.79 3.30 20.52
CA GLU A 203 -0.11 3.84 19.35
C GLU A 203 -0.20 2.88 18.17
N ALA A 204 0.05 1.59 18.39
CA ALA A 204 -0.06 0.54 17.39
C ALA A 204 -1.50 0.40 16.87
N GLU A 205 -2.52 0.53 17.73
CA GLU A 205 -3.93 0.58 17.33
C GLU A 205 -4.19 1.76 16.38
N SER A 206 -3.76 2.96 16.79
CA SER A 206 -3.89 4.17 15.99
C SER A 206 -3.18 4.04 14.64
N TRP A 207 -2.01 3.41 14.62
CA TRP A 207 -1.28 3.10 13.40
C TRP A 207 -2.01 2.09 12.51
N CYS A 208 -2.62 1.04 13.06
CA CYS A 208 -3.43 0.08 12.30
C CYS A 208 -4.63 0.76 11.64
N VAL A 209 -5.36 1.60 12.38
CA VAL A 209 -6.51 2.36 11.87
C VAL A 209 -6.08 3.35 10.77
N SER A 210 -5.01 4.09 11.01
CA SER A 210 -4.44 5.03 10.02
C SER A 210 -3.98 4.29 8.75
N THR A 211 -3.32 3.14 8.91
CA THR A 211 -2.86 2.31 7.78
C THR A 211 -4.04 1.75 6.99
N LEU A 212 -5.12 1.34 7.66
CA LEU A 212 -6.36 0.91 6.99
C LEU A 212 -6.95 2.04 6.16
N ASP A 213 -7.15 3.21 6.75
CA ASP A 213 -7.73 4.36 6.04
C ASP A 213 -6.88 4.77 4.83
N GLN A 214 -5.55 4.84 5.01
CA GLN A 214 -4.61 5.17 3.93
C GLN A 214 -4.59 4.13 2.81
N THR A 215 -4.63 2.84 3.13
CA THR A 215 -4.60 1.77 2.12
C THR A 215 -5.94 1.62 1.39
N LEU A 216 -7.07 1.93 2.03
CA LEU A 216 -8.37 2.01 1.36
C LEU A 216 -8.44 3.23 0.43
N ALA A 217 -7.94 4.38 0.87
CA ALA A 217 -7.88 5.59 0.05
C ALA A 217 -6.92 5.42 -1.14
N TYR A 218 -5.73 4.89 -0.86
CA TYR A 218 -4.61 4.76 -1.79
C TYR A 218 -4.04 3.34 -1.77
N PRO A 219 -4.69 2.37 -2.45
CA PRO A 219 -4.25 0.98 -2.41
C PRO A 219 -2.83 0.74 -2.95
N GLN A 220 -2.34 1.68 -3.77
CA GLN A 220 -0.97 1.71 -4.25
C GLN A 220 0.05 1.69 -3.09
N ILE A 221 -0.27 2.32 -1.94
CA ILE A 221 0.64 2.44 -0.78
C ILE A 221 0.98 1.06 -0.20
N ALA A 222 0.05 0.10 -0.23
CA ALA A 222 0.31 -1.25 0.25
C ALA A 222 1.46 -1.94 -0.51
N LEU A 223 1.67 -1.57 -1.78
CA LEU A 223 2.75 -2.09 -2.64
C LEU A 223 4.09 -1.39 -2.43
N PHE A 224 4.13 -0.23 -1.78
CA PHE A 224 5.39 0.41 -1.44
C PHE A 224 6.09 -0.43 -0.39
N ARG A 225 7.30 -0.89 -0.72
CA ARG A 225 8.15 -1.60 0.22
C ARG A 225 8.74 -0.61 1.21
N SER A 226 8.95 -1.07 2.43
CA SER A 226 9.57 -0.29 3.49
C SER A 226 11.02 -0.01 3.14
N ALA A 227 11.53 1.16 3.51
CA ALA A 227 12.77 1.71 2.93
C ALA A 227 14.07 1.09 3.48
N HIS A 228 14.01 0.27 4.53
CA HIS A 228 15.18 -0.27 5.21
C HIS A 228 15.19 -1.80 5.11
N ASP A 229 16.35 -2.36 4.77
CA ASP A 229 16.59 -3.80 4.70
C ASP A 229 16.23 -4.46 6.05
N ASN A 230 15.49 -5.59 6.03
CA ASN A 230 14.90 -6.29 7.18
C ASN A 230 13.73 -5.60 7.91
N HIS A 231 13.22 -4.48 7.41
CA HIS A 231 12.04 -3.82 7.98
C HIS A 231 10.89 -3.92 6.98
N SER A 232 9.84 -4.64 7.37
CA SER A 232 8.62 -4.74 6.59
C SER A 232 7.46 -4.26 7.45
N TRP A 233 6.61 -3.39 6.92
CA TRP A 233 5.40 -3.00 7.63
C TRP A 233 4.49 -4.22 7.95
N MET A 234 4.58 -5.30 7.17
CA MET A 234 3.93 -6.59 7.49
C MET A 234 4.58 -7.26 8.71
N SER A 235 5.91 -7.28 8.80
CA SER A 235 6.61 -7.86 9.96
C SER A 235 6.30 -7.05 11.22
N SER A 236 6.24 -5.72 11.09
CA SER A 236 5.83 -4.82 12.17
C SER A 236 4.40 -5.08 12.63
N LEU A 237 3.46 -5.26 11.68
CA LEU A 237 2.08 -5.61 12.01
C LEU A 237 2.00 -6.94 12.77
N GLY A 238 2.74 -7.98 12.34
CA GLY A 238 2.79 -9.24 13.08
C GLY A 238 3.35 -9.09 14.48
N ALA A 239 4.48 -8.39 14.62
CA ALA A 239 5.11 -8.18 15.93
C ALA A 239 4.16 -7.51 16.93
N VAL A 240 3.43 -6.46 16.53
CA VAL A 240 2.47 -5.81 17.44
C VAL A 240 1.24 -6.69 17.72
N LEU A 241 0.80 -7.51 16.76
CA LEU A 241 -0.29 -8.46 16.98
C LEU A 241 0.10 -9.60 17.90
N ASP A 242 1.31 -10.12 17.76
CA ASP A 242 1.85 -11.14 18.64
C ASP A 242 2.00 -10.59 20.07
N ALA A 243 2.53 -9.37 20.23
CA ALA A 243 2.60 -8.70 21.54
C ALA A 243 1.22 -8.48 22.18
N ALA A 244 0.23 -8.04 21.39
CA ALA A 244 -1.14 -7.86 21.85
C ALA A 244 -1.80 -9.19 22.24
N ALA A 245 -1.65 -10.22 21.42
CA ALA A 245 -2.17 -11.55 21.70
C ALA A 245 -1.58 -12.12 22.99
N ILE A 246 -0.24 -12.05 23.16
CA ILE A 246 0.47 -12.50 24.37
C ILE A 246 0.03 -11.70 25.60
N THR A 247 -0.19 -10.39 25.46
CA THR A 247 -0.71 -9.55 26.55
C THR A 247 -2.12 -9.97 26.95
N VAL A 248 -2.98 -10.34 26.00
CA VAL A 248 -4.34 -10.80 26.28
C VAL A 248 -4.35 -12.19 26.91
N THR A 249 -3.50 -13.11 26.45
CA THR A 249 -3.60 -14.54 26.79
C THR A 249 -2.63 -14.99 27.87
N THR A 250 -1.40 -14.50 27.85
CA THR A 250 -0.26 -15.12 28.52
C THR A 250 0.21 -14.33 29.73
N VAL A 251 0.28 -13.00 29.61
CA VAL A 251 0.79 -12.11 30.67
C VAL A 251 -0.34 -11.55 31.54
N ASP A 252 -0.13 -11.52 32.86
CA ASP A 252 -1.03 -10.84 33.79
C ASP A 252 -0.75 -9.32 33.84
N ALA A 253 -1.16 -8.62 32.78
CA ALA A 253 -0.99 -7.17 32.64
C ALA A 253 -2.36 -6.45 32.53
N PRO A 254 -3.15 -6.33 33.62
CA PRO A 254 -4.50 -5.77 33.57
C PRO A 254 -4.56 -4.34 33.01
N TYR A 255 -3.49 -3.57 33.20
CA TYR A 255 -3.34 -2.19 32.74
C TYR A 255 -3.22 -2.04 31.20
N ALA A 256 -2.93 -3.12 30.47
CA ALA A 256 -2.75 -3.10 29.00
C ALA A 256 -3.79 -3.97 28.26
N GLN A 257 -4.69 -4.64 29.00
CA GLN A 257 -5.67 -5.59 28.45
C GLN A 257 -6.68 -4.93 27.51
N ALA A 258 -7.08 -3.68 27.78
CA ALA A 258 -8.07 -2.99 26.96
C ALA A 258 -7.47 -2.59 25.60
N GLU A 259 -6.29 -1.97 25.62
CA GLU A 259 -5.52 -1.55 24.45
C GLU A 259 -5.13 -2.73 23.57
N ALA A 260 -4.68 -3.85 24.17
CA ALA A 260 -4.34 -5.06 23.42
C ALA A 260 -5.56 -5.63 22.67
N ARG A 261 -6.74 -5.65 23.30
CA ARG A 261 -7.99 -6.10 22.63
C ARG A 261 -8.44 -5.14 21.54
N ALA A 262 -8.31 -3.83 21.77
CA ALA A 262 -8.65 -2.80 20.78
C ALA A 262 -7.75 -2.94 19.53
N LEU A 263 -6.44 -3.10 19.71
CA LEU A 263 -5.48 -3.36 18.64
C LEU A 263 -5.83 -4.62 17.84
N LEU A 264 -6.11 -5.75 18.49
CA LEU A 264 -6.52 -6.98 17.79
C LEU A 264 -7.82 -6.77 16.99
N GLY A 265 -8.76 -5.99 17.53
CA GLY A 265 -9.99 -5.60 16.85
C GLY A 265 -9.73 -4.76 15.60
N ALA A 266 -8.92 -3.70 15.70
CA ALA A 266 -8.55 -2.82 14.60
C ALA A 266 -7.79 -3.58 13.50
N ALA A 267 -6.82 -4.42 13.87
CA ALA A 267 -6.02 -5.18 12.92
C ALA A 267 -6.83 -6.26 12.19
N ARG A 268 -7.85 -6.85 12.82
CA ARG A 268 -8.78 -7.73 12.12
C ARG A 268 -9.46 -7.03 10.95
N HIS A 269 -9.92 -5.79 11.15
CA HIS A 269 -10.52 -5.00 10.08
C HIS A 269 -9.48 -4.69 8.99
N LEU A 270 -8.27 -4.28 9.38
CA LEU A 270 -7.17 -4.05 8.45
C LEU A 270 -6.88 -5.25 7.55
N LEU A 271 -6.66 -6.42 8.15
CA LEU A 271 -6.33 -7.65 7.42
C LEU A 271 -7.50 -8.13 6.55
N SER A 272 -8.74 -8.06 7.06
CA SER A 272 -9.92 -8.52 6.31
C SER A 272 -10.21 -7.63 5.10
N ASP A 273 -10.09 -6.31 5.25
CA ASP A 273 -10.35 -5.35 4.17
C ASP A 273 -9.28 -5.41 3.10
N LEU A 274 -8.00 -5.59 3.48
CA LEU A 274 -6.91 -5.81 2.54
C LEU A 274 -7.03 -7.15 1.80
N ALA A 275 -7.37 -8.22 2.50
CA ALA A 275 -7.62 -9.53 1.87
C ALA A 275 -8.77 -9.45 0.86
N ASN A 276 -9.87 -8.77 1.20
CA ASN A 276 -10.99 -8.54 0.29
C ASN A 276 -10.60 -7.68 -0.91
N TYR A 277 -9.84 -6.61 -0.70
CA TYR A 277 -9.39 -5.72 -1.78
C TYR A 277 -8.49 -6.46 -2.79
N PHE A 278 -7.54 -7.27 -2.30
CA PHE A 278 -6.62 -8.03 -3.13
C PHE A 278 -7.15 -9.40 -3.58
N LEU A 279 -8.40 -9.74 -3.21
CA LEU A 279 -9.05 -11.03 -3.52
C LEU A 279 -8.21 -12.23 -3.06
N LEU A 280 -7.65 -12.14 -1.85
CA LEU A 280 -6.81 -13.19 -1.29
C LEU A 280 -7.67 -14.33 -0.71
N PRO A 281 -7.36 -15.61 -0.99
CA PRO A 281 -8.16 -16.73 -0.50
C PRO A 281 -7.94 -16.96 0.99
N HIS A 282 -8.94 -17.34 1.77
CA HIS A 282 -8.70 -17.61 3.19
C HIS A 282 -7.64 -18.71 3.40
N ALA A 283 -6.59 -18.42 4.18
CA ALA A 283 -5.52 -19.37 4.50
C ALA A 283 -5.55 -19.71 6.00
N PRO A 284 -5.45 -20.98 6.39
CA PRO A 284 -5.33 -21.35 7.80
C PRO A 284 -4.02 -20.82 8.38
N GLY A 285 -4.05 -20.29 9.59
CA GLY A 285 -2.87 -19.79 10.27
C GLY A 285 -1.88 -20.90 10.66
N GLU A 286 -0.58 -20.58 10.66
CA GLU A 286 0.48 -21.50 11.07
C GLU A 286 0.28 -22.01 12.50
N ARG A 287 0.57 -23.31 12.72
CA ARG A 287 0.55 -23.91 14.06
C ARG A 287 1.80 -23.51 14.82
N ILE A 288 1.61 -23.15 16.08
CA ILE A 288 2.69 -22.73 16.97
C ILE A 288 3.28 -23.97 17.64
N ASP A 289 4.60 -24.10 17.60
CA ASP A 289 5.30 -25.10 18.40
C ASP A 289 5.18 -24.78 19.90
N GLU A 290 4.71 -25.74 20.68
CA GLU A 290 4.57 -25.63 22.12
C GLU A 290 5.93 -25.42 22.81
N THR A 291 7.01 -25.95 22.24
CA THR A 291 8.37 -25.73 22.79
C THR A 291 8.82 -24.28 22.66
N GLN A 292 8.60 -23.67 21.47
CA GLN A 292 8.86 -22.25 21.24
C GLN A 292 8.01 -21.36 22.14
N PHE A 293 6.76 -21.74 22.40
CA PHE A 293 5.90 -21.02 23.33
C PHE A 293 6.43 -21.09 24.77
N GLY A 294 6.91 -22.26 25.20
CA GLY A 294 7.59 -22.42 26.48
C GLY A 294 8.78 -21.46 26.65
N LEU A 295 9.65 -21.39 25.64
CA LEU A 295 10.79 -20.46 25.62
C LEU A 295 10.34 -18.99 25.68
N ALA A 296 9.24 -18.65 25.02
CA ALA A 296 8.66 -17.32 25.07
C ALA A 296 8.22 -16.95 26.50
N CYS A 297 7.53 -17.88 27.19
CA CYS A 297 7.12 -17.71 28.58
C CYS A 297 8.34 -17.54 29.51
N ASP A 298 9.38 -18.36 29.36
CA ASP A 298 10.60 -18.25 30.17
C ASP A 298 11.27 -16.87 30.01
N ARG A 299 11.31 -16.33 28.78
CA ARG A 299 11.81 -14.98 28.51
C ARG A 299 10.96 -13.91 29.19
N LEU A 300 9.63 -14.02 29.12
CA LEU A 300 8.72 -13.06 29.75
C LEU A 300 8.84 -13.08 31.28
N GLU A 301 8.92 -14.26 31.89
CA GLU A 301 9.15 -14.42 33.33
C GLU A 301 10.50 -13.80 33.74
N SER A 302 11.56 -14.03 32.96
CA SER A 302 12.88 -13.44 33.22
C SER A 302 12.88 -11.90 33.13
N ALA A 303 11.99 -11.32 32.32
CA ALA A 303 11.79 -9.89 32.19
C ALA A 303 10.93 -9.29 33.32
N GLY A 304 10.33 -10.13 34.17
CA GLY A 304 9.53 -9.71 35.33
C GLY A 304 8.01 -9.73 35.10
N TYR A 305 7.53 -10.33 34.02
CA TYR A 305 6.10 -10.55 33.83
C TYR A 305 5.61 -11.77 34.63
N THR A 306 4.42 -11.65 35.22
CA THR A 306 3.69 -12.80 35.74
C THR A 306 2.99 -13.51 34.58
N VAL A 307 3.40 -14.74 34.29
CA VAL A 307 2.79 -15.58 33.26
C VAL A 307 1.67 -16.42 33.87
N ARG A 308 0.54 -16.53 33.15
CA ARG A 308 -0.60 -17.37 33.53
C ARG A 308 -0.26 -18.86 33.37
N ASP A 309 -1.21 -19.74 33.68
CA ASP A 309 -1.04 -21.17 33.41
C ASP A 309 -0.59 -21.41 31.97
N ARG A 310 0.56 -22.07 31.78
CA ARG A 310 1.22 -22.19 30.48
C ARG A 310 0.38 -22.98 29.48
N HIS A 311 -0.36 -23.98 29.95
CA HIS A 311 -1.19 -24.81 29.08
C HIS A 311 -2.44 -24.06 28.61
N GLU A 312 -3.12 -23.36 29.52
CA GLU A 312 -4.24 -22.49 29.18
C GLU A 312 -3.80 -21.32 28.28
N ALA A 313 -2.67 -20.68 28.61
CA ALA A 313 -2.10 -19.58 27.83
C ALA A 313 -1.71 -20.03 26.41
N TYR A 314 -1.11 -21.21 26.24
CA TYR A 314 -0.77 -21.77 24.93
C TYR A 314 -2.03 -21.98 24.08
N ALA A 315 -3.07 -22.61 24.65
CA ALA A 315 -4.32 -22.86 23.95
C ALA A 315 -5.04 -21.56 23.57
N ALA A 316 -5.00 -20.55 24.43
CA ALA A 316 -5.59 -19.24 24.17
C ALA A 316 -4.80 -18.46 23.10
N PHE A 317 -3.47 -18.39 23.23
CA PHE A 317 -2.59 -17.70 22.28
C PHE A 317 -2.68 -18.32 20.89
N SER A 318 -2.60 -19.65 20.80
CA SER A 318 -2.72 -20.39 19.54
C SER A 318 -4.04 -20.09 18.83
N ARG A 319 -5.15 -19.98 19.58
CA ARG A 319 -6.47 -19.66 19.02
C ARG A 319 -6.54 -18.25 18.44
N ILE A 320 -6.01 -17.25 19.14
CA ILE A 320 -6.01 -15.86 18.66
C ILE A 320 -5.06 -15.73 17.46
N ARG A 321 -3.85 -16.28 17.55
CA ARG A 321 -2.85 -16.18 16.49
C ARG A 321 -3.29 -16.86 15.21
N HIS A 322 -3.94 -18.02 15.31
CA HIS A 322 -4.49 -18.72 14.14
C HIS A 322 -5.46 -17.84 13.31
N PHE A 323 -6.17 -16.90 13.94
CA PHE A 323 -7.11 -16.02 13.26
C PHE A 323 -6.43 -14.96 12.39
N TYR A 324 -5.33 -14.35 12.87
CA TYR A 324 -4.65 -13.29 12.14
C TYR A 324 -3.46 -13.77 11.32
N SER A 325 -2.74 -14.82 11.75
CA SER A 325 -1.49 -15.27 11.09
C SER A 325 -1.72 -15.73 9.65
N GLY A 326 -2.82 -16.43 9.39
CA GLY A 326 -3.15 -16.88 8.03
C GLY A 326 -3.32 -15.72 7.03
N HIS A 327 -4.06 -14.68 7.42
CA HIS A 327 -4.23 -13.47 6.60
C HIS A 327 -2.92 -12.69 6.45
N LEU A 328 -2.16 -12.57 7.55
CA LEU A 328 -0.90 -11.84 7.61
C LEU A 328 0.16 -12.49 6.71
N GLU A 329 0.39 -13.80 6.83
CA GLU A 329 1.32 -14.58 6.00
C GLU A 329 0.92 -14.56 4.52
N GLN A 330 -0.38 -14.60 4.25
CA GLN A 330 -0.85 -14.51 2.88
C GLN A 330 -0.62 -13.13 2.28
N MET A 331 -0.89 -12.06 3.03
CA MET A 331 -0.58 -10.71 2.60
C MET A 331 0.93 -10.52 2.42
N ALA A 332 1.76 -11.02 3.35
CA ALA A 332 3.22 -10.99 3.22
C ALA A 332 3.67 -11.72 1.94
N ARG A 333 3.20 -12.95 1.70
CA ARG A 333 3.47 -13.70 0.46
C ARG A 333 2.95 -12.99 -0.79
N TRP A 334 1.77 -12.38 -0.70
CA TRP A 334 1.21 -11.64 -1.82
C TRP A 334 2.10 -10.45 -2.17
N LEU A 335 2.52 -9.66 -1.17
CA LEU A 335 3.45 -8.53 -1.28
C LEU A 335 4.91 -8.93 -1.52
N ALA A 336 5.21 -10.24 -1.53
CA ALA A 336 6.58 -10.76 -1.57
C ALA A 336 7.47 -10.15 -0.47
N SER A 337 6.89 -9.86 0.69
CA SER A 337 7.58 -9.31 1.86
C SER A 337 7.98 -10.40 2.83
N ASP A 338 8.95 -10.11 3.70
CA ASP A 338 9.39 -11.03 4.74
C ASP A 338 8.26 -11.39 5.70
N VAL A 339 8.25 -12.65 6.10
CA VAL A 339 7.25 -13.22 7.01
C VAL A 339 7.60 -12.84 8.44
N THR A 340 6.56 -12.75 9.27
CA THR A 340 6.63 -12.26 10.65
C THR A 340 7.32 -13.25 11.56
N VAL A 341 8.26 -12.76 12.36
CA VAL A 341 8.97 -13.54 13.38
C VAL A 341 8.36 -13.22 14.75
N TRP A 342 7.48 -14.09 15.23
CA TRP A 342 6.79 -13.89 16.51
C TRP A 342 7.72 -14.09 17.72
N LEU A 343 8.64 -15.05 17.60
CA LEU A 343 9.73 -15.33 18.53
C LEU A 343 11.05 -15.06 17.79
N ALA A 344 11.77 -14.01 18.17
CA ALA A 344 13.12 -13.80 17.64
C ALA A 344 14.05 -14.94 18.14
N GLU A 345 14.28 -15.94 17.30
CA GLU A 345 15.45 -16.83 17.42
C GLU A 345 16.65 -16.16 16.73
N GLN A 346 17.85 -16.43 17.25
CA GLN A 346 19.11 -15.76 16.93
C GLN A 346 19.45 -15.72 15.43
N SER A 347 18.98 -14.71 14.69
CA SER A 347 19.60 -14.28 13.43
C SER A 347 20.95 -13.57 13.62
N ALA A 348 21.47 -13.53 14.86
CA ALA A 348 22.82 -13.09 15.16
C ALA A 348 23.91 -14.10 14.73
N ASN A 349 23.58 -15.38 14.48
CA ASN A 349 24.57 -16.40 14.12
C ASN A 349 24.72 -16.64 12.61
N GLU A 350 23.85 -16.09 11.76
CA GLU A 350 24.02 -16.10 10.29
C GLU A 350 24.61 -14.80 9.74
N LEU A 351 24.59 -13.71 10.51
CA LEU A 351 25.27 -12.45 10.21
C LEU A 351 26.66 -12.34 10.87
N ALA A 352 27.07 -13.35 11.64
CA ALA A 352 28.40 -13.45 12.24
C ALA A 352 29.39 -14.22 11.35
N HIS A 353 29.59 -13.77 10.11
CA HIS A 353 30.86 -13.97 9.42
C HIS A 353 31.36 -12.65 8.85
N PRO A 354 32.65 -12.36 9.02
CA PRO A 354 33.10 -11.12 9.63
C PRO A 354 33.36 -10.06 8.58
N MET A 355 33.27 -8.81 9.01
CA MET A 355 34.05 -7.73 8.39
C MET A 355 35.52 -8.17 8.30
N HIS A 356 35.95 -8.56 7.11
CA HIS A 356 37.35 -8.54 6.78
C HIS A 356 37.75 -7.07 6.59
N VAL A 357 38.35 -6.55 7.67
CA VAL A 357 39.34 -5.48 7.60
C VAL A 357 40.34 -5.82 6.49
N ARG A 358 40.42 -4.96 5.48
CA ARG A 358 41.66 -4.42 4.93
C ARG A 358 41.42 -3.10 4.22
#